data_AF-A0A9X9WIR1-F1
#
_entry.id   AF-A0A9X9WIR1-F1
#
_cell.length_a   1.000
_cell.length_b   1.000
_cell.length_c   1.000
_cell.angle_alpha   90.00
_cell.angle_beta   90.00
_cell.angle_gamma   90.00
#
_symmetry.space_group_name_H-M   'P 1'
#
loop_
_entity.id
_entity.type
_entity.pdbx_description
1 polymer ?
#
loop_
_entity_poly.entity_id
_entity_poly.type
_entity_poly.pdbx_seq_one_letter_code
_entity_poly.pdbx_strand_id
1 'polypeptide(L)'
;MKTEAETTTSTDAAMIALCAEYRAVLDRYDAGEGPDGKGLWDDVMRLRNRLEEWEPQTIEGVVALARIAMHEAQQPDGSENFGDSFTGAWPELVVRGVLRVAGRAQMGRGVGG
;
A
#
# COMPACT_ATOMS: atom_id res chain seq x y z
N MET A 1 6.01 22.37 -18.66
CA MET A 1 6.74 22.23 -17.39
C MET A 1 5.69 21.81 -16.36
N LYS A 2 5.58 20.51 -16.06
CA LYS A 2 4.65 20.05 -15.02
C LYS A 2 5.27 20.36 -13.66
N THR A 3 4.50 20.98 -12.78
CA THR A 3 4.97 21.33 -11.43
C THR A 3 5.23 20.08 -10.59
N GLU A 4 6.16 20.15 -9.63
CA GLU A 4 6.52 19.01 -8.75
C GLU A 4 5.28 18.41 -8.04
N ALA A 5 4.34 19.26 -7.62
CA ALA A 5 3.08 18.83 -7.00
C ALA A 5 2.20 17.97 -7.93
N GLU A 6 2.11 18.28 -9.22
CA GLU A 6 1.35 17.47 -10.19
C GLU A 6 2.01 16.11 -10.43
N THR A 7 3.34 16.06 -10.38
CA THR A 7 4.09 14.81 -10.51
C THR A 7 3.88 13.93 -9.28
N THR A 8 3.89 14.51 -8.07
CA THR A 8 3.64 13.79 -6.82
C THR A 8 2.24 13.18 -6.75
N THR A 9 1.20 13.94 -7.11
CA THR A 9 -0.18 13.41 -7.17
C THR A 9 -0.33 12.36 -8.28
N SER A 10 0.34 12.54 -9.41
CA SER A 10 0.35 11.56 -10.51
C SER A 10 1.04 10.25 -10.13
N THR A 11 2.06 10.30 -9.27
CA THR A 11 2.73 9.12 -8.72
C THR A 11 1.76 8.39 -7.78
N ASP A 12 1.28 9.03 -6.72
CA ASP A 12 0.41 8.33 -5.74
C ASP A 12 -0.91 7.81 -6.35
N ALA A 13 -1.45 8.47 -7.40
CA ALA A 13 -2.61 7.94 -8.12
C ALA A 13 -2.34 6.57 -8.75
N ALA A 14 -1.15 6.36 -9.33
CA ALA A 14 -0.76 5.06 -9.88
C ALA A 14 -0.51 4.03 -8.78
N MET A 15 0.02 4.44 -7.62
CA MET A 15 0.12 3.55 -6.44
C MET A 15 -1.25 3.08 -5.98
N ILE A 16 -2.20 4.01 -5.84
CA ILE A 16 -3.54 3.72 -5.34
C ILE A 16 -4.24 2.73 -6.28
N ALA A 17 -4.09 2.92 -7.59
CA ALA A 17 -4.59 1.96 -8.58
C ALA A 17 -3.93 0.58 -8.43
N LEU A 18 -2.61 0.54 -8.20
CA LEU A 18 -1.88 -0.71 -7.98
C LEU A 18 -2.30 -1.41 -6.68
N CYS A 19 -2.59 -0.66 -5.61
CA CYS A 19 -3.14 -1.20 -4.37
C CYS A 19 -4.51 -1.84 -4.58
N ALA A 20 -5.36 -1.22 -5.40
CA ALA A 20 -6.66 -1.77 -5.75
C ALA A 20 -6.54 -3.04 -6.60
N GLU A 21 -5.61 -3.07 -7.55
CA GLU A 21 -5.31 -4.27 -8.35
C GLU A 21 -4.79 -5.40 -7.48
N TYR A 22 -3.82 -5.14 -6.60
CA TYR A 22 -3.28 -6.11 -5.65
C TYR A 22 -4.38 -6.78 -4.84
N ARG A 23 -5.24 -5.97 -4.20
CA ARG A 23 -6.34 -6.48 -3.40
C ARG A 23 -7.30 -7.33 -4.23
N ALA A 24 -7.66 -6.89 -5.44
CA ALA A 24 -8.56 -7.65 -6.30
C ALA A 24 -7.96 -9.00 -6.73
N VAL A 25 -6.65 -9.08 -6.96
CA VAL A 25 -5.98 -10.35 -7.28
C VAL A 25 -5.88 -11.24 -6.06
N LEU A 26 -5.56 -10.68 -4.89
CA LEU A 26 -5.49 -11.42 -3.63
C LEU A 26 -6.85 -12.00 -3.22
N ASP A 27 -7.92 -11.21 -3.30
CA ASP A 27 -9.30 -11.66 -3.03
C ASP A 27 -9.67 -12.88 -3.91
N ARG A 28 -9.26 -12.87 -5.19
CA ARG A 28 -9.50 -14.00 -6.12
C ARG A 28 -8.65 -15.22 -5.78
N TYR A 29 -7.40 -15.01 -5.37
CA TYR A 29 -6.52 -16.08 -4.91
C TYR A 29 -7.09 -16.76 -3.65
N ASP A 30 -7.50 -15.97 -2.66
CA ASP A 30 -8.07 -16.47 -1.40
C ASP A 30 -9.43 -17.18 -1.61
N ALA A 31 -10.20 -16.75 -2.62
CA ALA A 31 -11.41 -17.44 -3.06
C ALA A 31 -11.14 -18.77 -3.79
N GLY A 32 -9.87 -19.09 -4.07
CA GLY A 32 -9.47 -20.30 -4.78
C GLY A 32 -9.78 -20.27 -6.28
N GLU A 33 -9.80 -19.09 -6.92
CA GLU A 33 -10.03 -19.00 -8.35
C GLU A 33 -8.83 -19.53 -9.18
N GLY A 34 -9.13 -20.13 -10.33
CA GLY A 34 -8.13 -20.58 -11.31
C GLY A 34 -7.72 -22.05 -11.18
N PRO A 35 -7.15 -22.64 -12.26
CA PRO A 35 -6.97 -24.10 -12.36
C PRO A 35 -5.87 -24.70 -11.45
N ASP A 36 -5.09 -23.88 -10.73
CA ASP A 36 -4.03 -24.34 -9.84
C ASP A 36 -3.60 -23.31 -8.77
N GLY A 37 -4.24 -22.14 -8.69
CA GLY A 37 -3.85 -21.02 -7.82
C GLY A 37 -2.47 -20.41 -8.10
N LYS A 38 -1.60 -21.08 -8.87
CA LYS A 38 -0.21 -20.69 -9.10
C LYS A 38 -0.11 -19.40 -9.92
N GLY A 39 -0.92 -19.28 -10.99
CA GLY A 39 -0.94 -18.08 -11.81
C GLY A 39 -1.35 -16.82 -11.03
N LEU A 40 -2.36 -16.94 -10.16
CA LEU A 40 -2.80 -15.84 -9.30
C LEU A 40 -1.75 -15.51 -8.24
N TRP A 41 -1.11 -16.51 -7.63
CA TRP A 41 -0.04 -16.27 -6.66
C TRP A 41 1.16 -15.54 -7.29
N ASP A 42 1.56 -15.93 -8.51
CA ASP A 42 2.63 -15.24 -9.24
C ASP A 42 2.27 -13.76 -9.49
N ASP A 43 0.99 -13.45 -9.78
CA ASP A 43 0.50 -12.08 -9.91
C ASP A 43 0.45 -11.31 -8.57
N VAL A 44 -0.01 -11.95 -7.49
CA VAL A 44 0.03 -11.38 -6.12
C VAL A 44 1.46 -10.96 -5.80
N MET A 45 2.43 -11.86 -5.97
CA MET A 45 3.84 -11.60 -5.65
C MET A 45 4.43 -10.50 -6.55
N ARG A 46 4.10 -10.49 -7.84
CA ARG A 46 4.52 -9.43 -8.77
C ARG A 46 4.00 -8.06 -8.33
N LEU A 47 2.73 -7.97 -7.95
CA LEU A 47 2.10 -6.73 -7.51
C LEU A 47 2.63 -6.27 -6.16
N ARG A 48 2.82 -7.20 -5.22
CA ARG A 48 3.44 -6.95 -3.92
C ARG A 48 4.83 -6.37 -4.06
N ASN A 49 5.73 -7.02 -4.80
CA ASN A 49 7.09 -6.54 -5.01
C ASN A 49 7.10 -5.12 -5.60
N ARG A 50 6.22 -4.87 -6.59
CA ARG A 50 6.08 -3.53 -7.17
C ARG A 50 5.61 -2.51 -6.14
N LEU A 51 4.69 -2.84 -5.24
CA LEU A 51 4.19 -1.93 -4.20
C LEU A 51 5.20 -1.69 -3.07
N GLU A 52 6.03 -2.68 -2.73
CA GLU A 52 7.08 -2.54 -1.71
C GLU A 52 8.19 -1.56 -2.15
N GLU A 53 8.37 -1.36 -3.45
CA GLU A 53 9.27 -0.34 -4.02
C GLU A 53 8.72 1.09 -3.92
N TRP A 54 7.45 1.26 -3.57
CA TRP A 54 6.81 2.57 -3.54
C TRP A 54 7.03 3.31 -2.23
N GLU A 55 7.17 4.62 -2.37
CA GLU A 55 7.16 5.54 -1.25
C GLU A 55 5.94 6.46 -1.36
N PRO A 56 4.89 6.30 -0.53
CA PRO A 56 3.74 7.19 -0.59
C PRO A 56 4.15 8.62 -0.25
N GLN A 57 3.65 9.57 -1.02
CA GLN A 57 3.99 10.99 -0.90
C GLN A 57 2.86 11.83 -0.29
N THR A 58 1.65 11.29 -0.25
CA THR A 58 0.40 11.87 0.24
C THR A 58 -0.25 10.97 1.28
N ILE A 59 -1.19 11.53 2.07
CA ILE A 59 -1.92 10.73 3.06
C ILE A 59 -2.84 9.70 2.38
N GLU A 60 -3.39 10.03 1.21
CA GLU A 60 -4.23 9.13 0.42
C GLU A 60 -3.45 7.89 -0.01
N GLY A 61 -2.19 8.06 -0.43
CA GLY A 61 -1.29 6.95 -0.72
C GLY A 61 -1.03 6.09 0.51
N VAL A 62 -0.70 6.72 1.65
CA VAL A 62 -0.50 5.99 2.92
C VAL A 62 -1.74 5.19 3.33
N VAL A 63 -2.93 5.78 3.18
CA VAL A 63 -4.20 5.11 3.48
C VAL A 63 -4.45 3.93 2.56
N ALA A 64 -4.04 3.99 1.28
CA ALA A 64 -4.15 2.85 0.37
C ALA A 64 -3.28 1.67 0.83
N LEU A 65 -2.04 1.91 1.28
CA LEU A 65 -1.19 0.86 1.85
C LEU A 65 -1.76 0.33 3.19
N ALA A 66 -2.29 1.21 4.03
CA ALA A 66 -2.90 0.81 5.31
C ALA A 66 -4.09 -0.13 5.13
N ARG A 67 -4.87 0.06 4.05
CA ARG A 67 -5.97 -0.85 3.70
C ARG A 67 -5.49 -2.24 3.28
N ILE A 68 -4.33 -2.35 2.65
CA ILE A 68 -3.71 -3.64 2.34
C ILE A 68 -3.23 -4.31 3.63
N ALA A 69 -2.49 -3.58 4.47
CA ALA A 69 -2.00 -4.09 5.75
C ALA A 69 -3.13 -4.65 6.61
N MET A 70 -4.26 -3.93 6.68
CA MET A 70 -5.44 -4.36 7.43
C MET A 70 -6.10 -5.59 6.80
N HIS A 71 -6.22 -5.63 5.48
CA HIS A 71 -6.82 -6.76 4.78
C HIS A 71 -6.02 -8.06 5.02
N GLU A 72 -4.70 -8.01 4.94
CA GLU A 72 -3.85 -9.18 5.21
C GLU A 72 -3.76 -9.54 6.70
N ALA A 73 -3.94 -8.57 7.60
CA ALA A 73 -3.98 -8.83 9.04
C ALA A 73 -5.25 -9.56 9.46
N GLN A 74 -6.35 -9.42 8.71
CA GLN A 74 -7.66 -9.92 9.07
C GLN A 74 -7.69 -11.45 9.06
N GLN A 75 -7.92 -12.04 10.23
CA GLN A 75 -8.08 -13.47 10.40
C GLN A 75 -9.53 -13.90 10.17
N PRO A 76 -9.79 -15.20 9.87
CA PRO A 76 -11.15 -15.72 9.66
C PRO A 76 -12.10 -15.55 10.84
N ASP A 77 -11.57 -15.44 12.06
CA ASP A 77 -12.34 -15.23 13.29
C ASP A 77 -12.66 -13.75 13.58
N GLY A 78 -12.25 -12.84 12.70
CA GLY A 78 -12.44 -11.41 12.86
C GLY A 78 -11.33 -10.71 13.65
N SER A 79 -10.35 -11.45 14.19
CA SER A 79 -9.18 -10.84 14.83
C SER A 79 -8.18 -10.27 13.82
N GLU A 80 -7.29 -9.41 14.29
CA GLU A 80 -6.22 -8.82 13.48
C GLU A 80 -4.87 -9.36 13.94
N ASN A 81 -4.03 -9.80 13.01
CA ASN A 81 -2.66 -10.25 13.27
C ASN A 81 -1.68 -9.60 12.28
N PHE A 82 -0.92 -8.61 12.76
CA PHE A 82 0.11 -7.90 12.00
C PHE A 82 1.48 -8.59 12.05
N GLY A 83 1.52 -9.88 12.36
CA GLY A 83 2.75 -10.67 12.30
C GLY A 83 3.27 -10.79 10.86
N ASP A 84 4.59 -10.83 10.72
CA ASP A 84 5.28 -10.88 9.41
C ASP A 84 4.80 -12.05 8.52
N SER A 85 4.43 -13.18 9.12
CA SER A 85 3.89 -14.34 8.39
C SER A 85 2.56 -14.08 7.68
N PHE A 86 1.83 -13.04 8.06
CA PHE A 86 0.54 -12.66 7.47
C PHE A 86 0.66 -11.39 6.65
N THR A 87 1.28 -10.35 7.20
CA THR A 87 1.27 -9.00 6.59
C THR A 87 2.60 -8.60 5.97
N GLY A 88 3.65 -9.40 6.10
CA GLY A 88 4.99 -9.02 5.66
C GLY A 88 5.42 -7.63 6.14
N ALA A 89 5.98 -6.85 5.20
CA ALA A 89 6.47 -5.50 5.45
C ALA A 89 5.39 -4.39 5.47
N TRP A 90 4.12 -4.69 5.20
CA TRP A 90 3.08 -3.64 5.07
C TRP A 90 2.96 -2.71 6.27
N PRO A 91 2.96 -3.19 7.54
CA PRO A 91 2.87 -2.31 8.70
C PRO A 91 4.03 -1.31 8.76
N GLU A 92 5.24 -1.77 8.44
CA GLU A 92 6.42 -0.92 8.39
C GLU A 92 6.32 0.15 7.29
N LEU A 93 5.89 -0.23 6.09
CA LEU A 93 5.71 0.70 4.97
C LEU A 93 4.68 1.80 5.29
N VAL A 94 3.59 1.44 5.98
CA VAL A 94 2.59 2.40 6.46
C VAL A 94 3.20 3.39 7.45
N VAL A 95 3.93 2.91 8.46
CA VAL A 95 4.58 3.77 9.47
C VAL A 95 5.58 4.72 8.82
N ARG A 96 6.45 4.21 7.93
CA ARG A 96 7.40 5.04 7.18
C ARG A 96 6.67 6.09 6.33
N GLY A 97 5.57 5.72 5.68
CA GLY A 97 4.71 6.62 4.91
C GLY A 97 4.11 7.74 5.76
N VAL A 98 3.51 7.42 6.91
CA VAL A 98 2.97 8.40 7.86
C VAL A 98 4.04 9.40 8.28
N LEU A 99 5.22 8.92 8.70
CA LEU A 99 6.31 9.77 9.17
C LEU A 99 6.83 10.70 8.07
N ARG A 100 6.95 10.20 6.83
CA ARG A 100 7.37 10.99 5.67
C ARG A 100 6.38 12.13 5.39
N VAL A 101 5.08 11.83 5.32
CA VAL A 101 4.04 12.83 5.03
C VAL A 101 3.90 13.84 6.17
N ALA A 102 3.92 13.38 7.43
CA ALA A 102 3.83 14.24 8.60
C ALA A 102 5.04 15.19 8.72
N GLY A 103 6.26 14.69 8.48
CA GLY A 103 7.48 15.51 8.53
C GLY A 103 7.46 16.64 7.49
N ARG A 104 6.93 16.40 6.30
CA ARG A 104 6.75 17.44 5.27
C ARG A 104 5.74 18.51 5.70
N ALA A 105 4.62 18.10 6.31
CA ALA A 105 3.62 19.04 6.80
C ALA A 105 4.16 19.95 7.93
N GLN A 106 5.11 19.45 8.73
CA GLN A 106 5.76 20.24 9.78
C GLN A 106 6.76 21.27 9.21
N MET A 107 7.58 20.88 8.23
CA MET A 107 8.55 21.80 7.60
C MET A 107 7.88 22.93 6.81
N GLY A 108 6.72 22.68 6.20
CA GLY A 108 5.95 23.72 5.50
C GLY A 108 5.35 24.80 6.39
N ARG A 109 5.28 24.60 7.72
CA ARG A 109 4.74 25.58 8.69
C ARG A 109 5.79 26.48 9.33
N GLY A 110 7.08 26.25 9.04
CA GLY A 110 8.21 26.95 9.69
C GLY A 110 8.69 28.24 9.02
N VAL A 111 8.10 28.65 7.89
CA VAL A 111 8.52 29.84 7.12
C VAL A 111 7.36 30.84 7.10
N GLY A 112 7.14 31.55 8.21
CA GLY A 112 6.05 32.53 8.31
C GLY A 112 5.91 33.22 9.66
N GLY A 113 7.00 33.38 10.40
CA GLY A 113 7.06 34.15 11.65
C GLY A 113 7.94 35.37 11.50
#